data_AF-A0A7Y5QKH9-F1
#
_entry.id   AF-A0A7Y5QKH9-F1
#
_cell.length_a   1.000
_cell.length_b   1.000
_cell.length_c   1.000
_cell.angle_alpha   90.00
_cell.angle_beta   90.00
_cell.angle_gamma   90.00
#
_symmetry.space_group_name_H-M   'P 1'
#
loop_
_entity.id
_entity.type
_entity.pdbx_description
1 polymer ?
#
loop_
_entity_poly.entity_id
_entity_poly.type
_entity_poly.pdbx_seq_one_letter_code
_entity_poly.pdbx_strand_id
1 'polypeptide(L)'
;MTRRPDTLESQRAEFASSPFLAMPIAGAIAWAAIGVAGALLPVPLAAWALFIGTGMIFSLGLLVARFTGEDLMGKARPGNTFDALFLRSVVMAWLVFAIAIPFFRLEPTSLPLTAGILAGLMWLPFGWIIQHWVGTFHAVTRTVLSLAAWYAWPDRRFVAIPAVIVAIYVITILALRRRYVALIGADQQVA
;
A
#
# COMPACT_ATOMS: atom_id res chain seq x y z
N MET A 1 -19.47 28.08 -13.75
CA MET A 1 -18.22 28.55 -13.12
C MET A 1 -17.10 27.57 -13.47
N THR A 2 -16.26 27.91 -14.44
CA THR A 2 -15.05 27.16 -14.76
C THR A 2 -13.99 27.52 -13.71
N ARG A 3 -13.71 26.61 -12.77
CA ARG A 3 -12.59 26.73 -11.82
C ARG A 3 -11.34 27.00 -12.66
N ARG A 4 -10.55 28.05 -12.34
CA ARG A 4 -9.21 28.21 -12.95
C ARG A 4 -8.47 26.87 -12.78
N PRO A 5 -7.63 26.44 -13.75
CA PRO A 5 -6.80 25.27 -13.52
C PRO A 5 -5.94 25.56 -12.28
N ASP A 6 -6.22 24.82 -11.19
CA ASP A 6 -5.44 24.92 -9.97
C ASP A 6 -3.98 24.58 -10.30
N THR A 7 -3.03 25.35 -9.76
CA THR A 7 -1.60 25.07 -9.98
C THR A 7 -1.26 23.65 -9.54
N LEU A 8 -0.17 23.08 -10.08
CA LEU A 8 0.26 21.74 -9.66
C LEU A 8 0.57 21.70 -8.16
N GLU A 9 1.09 22.78 -7.59
CA GLU A 9 1.33 22.92 -6.16
C GLU A 9 0.02 22.84 -5.36
N SER A 10 -1.03 23.52 -5.81
CA SER A 10 -2.35 23.49 -5.20
C SER A 10 -2.96 22.09 -5.27
N GLN A 11 -2.97 21.46 -6.45
CA GLN A 11 -3.47 20.09 -6.62
C GLN A 11 -2.69 19.07 -5.78
N ARG A 12 -1.37 19.24 -5.65
CA ARG A 12 -0.53 18.38 -4.81
C ARG A 12 -0.87 18.55 -3.33
N ALA A 13 -1.04 19.78 -2.86
CA ALA A 13 -1.42 20.09 -1.49
C ALA A 13 -2.82 19.53 -1.16
N GLU A 14 -3.78 19.69 -2.07
CA GLU A 14 -5.13 19.12 -1.96
C GLU A 14 -5.08 17.59 -1.85
N PHE A 15 -4.31 16.91 -2.70
CA PHE A 15 -4.09 15.46 -2.58
C PHE A 15 -3.48 15.12 -1.21
N ALA A 16 -2.38 15.77 -0.85
CA ALA A 16 -1.60 15.48 0.36
C ALA A 16 -2.35 15.76 1.68
N SER A 17 -3.44 16.53 1.66
CA SER A 17 -4.27 16.84 2.82
C SER A 17 -5.02 15.62 3.39
N SER A 18 -5.20 14.56 2.60
CA SER A 18 -5.92 13.35 3.04
C SER A 18 -5.16 12.58 4.13
N PRO A 19 -5.83 11.81 5.02
CA PRO A 19 -5.17 11.01 6.05
C PRO A 19 -4.26 9.90 5.48
N PHE A 20 -4.75 9.19 4.45
CA PHE A 20 -4.16 8.01 3.82
C PHE A 20 -4.06 6.78 4.74
N LEU A 21 -5.03 6.55 5.62
CA LEU A 21 -5.01 5.43 6.57
C LEU A 21 -5.78 4.21 6.05
N ALA A 22 -6.83 4.40 5.27
CA ALA A 22 -7.73 3.34 4.85
C ALA A 22 -7.03 2.23 4.05
N MET A 23 -6.23 2.58 3.04
CA MET A 23 -5.51 1.60 2.21
C MET A 23 -4.41 0.85 3.00
N PRO A 24 -3.59 1.49 3.84
CA PRO A 24 -2.63 0.78 4.71
C PRO A 24 -3.29 -0.15 5.73
N ILE A 25 -4.40 0.25 6.33
CA ILE A 25 -5.17 -0.61 7.25
C ILE A 25 -5.72 -1.83 6.49
N ALA A 26 -6.32 -1.62 5.32
CA ALA A 26 -6.79 -2.72 4.47
C ALA A 26 -5.67 -3.66 4.06
N GLY A 27 -4.50 -3.11 3.70
CA GLY A 27 -3.29 -3.87 3.43
C GLY A 27 -2.84 -4.68 4.64
N ALA A 28 -2.79 -4.10 5.84
CA ALA A 28 -2.42 -4.81 7.06
C ALA A 28 -3.36 -5.99 7.35
N ILE A 29 -4.68 -5.78 7.23
CA ILE A 29 -5.70 -6.83 7.43
C ILE A 29 -5.51 -7.96 6.42
N ALA A 30 -5.40 -7.63 5.13
CA ALA A 30 -5.23 -8.63 4.07
C ALA A 30 -3.94 -9.44 4.27
N TRP A 31 -2.80 -8.78 4.52
CA TRP A 31 -1.53 -9.46 4.72
C TRP A 31 -1.47 -10.26 6.02
N ALA A 32 -2.15 -9.83 7.08
CA ALA A 32 -2.30 -10.64 8.29
C ALA A 32 -3.10 -11.92 8.00
N ALA A 33 -4.22 -11.81 7.28
CA ALA A 33 -5.01 -12.97 6.86
C ALA A 33 -4.22 -13.92 5.96
N ILE A 34 -3.42 -13.38 5.02
CA ILE A 34 -2.52 -14.16 4.16
C ILE A 34 -1.48 -14.91 5.00
N GLY A 35 -0.86 -14.25 6.00
CA GLY A 35 0.10 -14.88 6.89
C GLY A 35 -0.50 -16.02 7.73
N VAL A 36 -1.72 -15.82 8.25
CA VAL A 36 -2.46 -16.86 8.96
C VAL A 36 -2.80 -18.03 8.03
N ALA A 37 -3.32 -17.75 6.84
CA ALA A 37 -3.59 -18.78 5.84
C ALA A 37 -2.32 -19.54 5.46
N GLY A 38 -1.18 -18.84 5.29
CA GLY A 38 0.12 -19.43 5.03
C GLY A 38 0.67 -20.33 6.15
N ALA A 39 0.24 -20.11 7.39
CA ALA A 39 0.61 -20.94 8.53
C ALA A 39 -0.25 -22.21 8.64
N LEU A 40 -1.49 -22.16 8.16
CA LEU A 40 -2.51 -23.19 8.35
C LEU A 40 -2.76 -24.06 7.11
N LEU A 41 -2.53 -23.53 5.92
CA LEU A 41 -2.92 -24.15 4.65
C LEU A 41 -1.71 -24.67 3.86
N PRO A 42 -1.89 -25.69 3.01
CA PRO A 42 -0.87 -26.11 2.06
C PRO A 42 -0.60 -25.00 1.02
N VAL A 43 0.61 -25.02 0.44
CA VAL A 43 1.12 -23.99 -0.49
C VAL A 43 0.13 -23.59 -1.59
N PRO A 44 -0.56 -24.51 -2.30
CA PRO A 44 -1.51 -24.10 -3.35
C PRO A 44 -2.68 -23.26 -2.83
N LEU A 45 -3.21 -23.61 -1.65
CA LEU A 45 -4.31 -22.86 -1.03
C LEU A 45 -3.83 -21.54 -0.43
N ALA A 46 -2.63 -21.52 0.16
CA ALA A 46 -1.99 -20.29 0.62
C ALA A 46 -1.72 -19.31 -0.53
N ALA A 47 -1.33 -19.81 -1.71
CA ALA A 47 -1.16 -18.99 -2.91
C ALA A 47 -2.49 -18.37 -3.38
N TRP A 48 -3.58 -19.13 -3.37
CA TRP A 48 -4.91 -18.59 -3.66
C TRP A 48 -5.36 -17.56 -2.62
N ALA A 49 -5.12 -17.81 -1.33
CA ALA A 49 -5.39 -16.85 -0.27
C ALA A 49 -4.61 -15.55 -0.50
N LEU A 50 -3.36 -15.63 -0.99
CA LEU A 50 -2.58 -14.47 -1.37
C LEU A 50 -3.18 -13.72 -2.55
N PHE A 51 -3.51 -14.38 -3.66
CA PHE A 51 -4.13 -13.72 -4.82
C PHE A 51 -5.46 -13.04 -4.48
N ILE A 52 -6.32 -13.75 -3.75
CA ILE A 52 -7.62 -13.24 -3.30
C ILE A 52 -7.40 -12.07 -2.35
N GLY A 53 -6.52 -12.23 -1.36
CA GLY A 53 -6.21 -11.23 -0.35
C GLY A 53 -5.64 -9.94 -0.95
N THR A 54 -4.68 -10.04 -1.89
CA THR A 54 -4.11 -8.85 -2.55
C THR A 54 -5.13 -8.20 -3.50
N GLY A 55 -5.91 -8.99 -4.23
CA GLY A 55 -6.96 -8.49 -5.14
C GLY A 55 -8.09 -7.75 -4.42
N MET A 56 -8.39 -8.11 -3.17
CA MET A 56 -9.43 -7.45 -2.38
C MET A 56 -8.97 -6.23 -1.58
N ILE A 57 -7.67 -5.90 -1.54
CA ILE A 57 -7.16 -4.78 -0.74
C ILE A 57 -7.88 -3.47 -1.07
N PHE A 58 -8.13 -3.20 -2.35
CA PHE A 58 -8.84 -1.99 -2.74
C PHE A 58 -10.28 -1.96 -2.22
N SER A 59 -11.02 -3.07 -2.37
CA SER A 59 -12.39 -3.20 -1.85
C SER A 59 -12.44 -3.08 -0.33
N LEU A 60 -11.48 -3.68 0.38
CA LEU A 60 -11.31 -3.50 1.83
C LEU A 60 -10.97 -2.05 2.17
N GLY A 61 -10.14 -1.40 1.36
CA GLY A 61 -9.80 0.02 1.51
C GLY A 61 -11.04 0.90 1.41
N LEU A 62 -11.91 0.66 0.42
CA LEU A 62 -13.20 1.35 0.31
C LEU A 62 -14.10 1.10 1.53
N LEU A 63 -14.09 -0.12 2.09
CA LEU A 63 -14.83 -0.42 3.31
C LEU A 63 -14.27 0.36 4.51
N VAL A 64 -12.96 0.34 4.72
CA VAL A 64 -12.29 1.09 5.80
C VAL A 64 -12.47 2.60 5.62
N ALA A 65 -12.46 3.10 4.39
CA ALA A 65 -12.69 4.50 4.05
C ALA A 65 -14.06 5.00 4.53
N ARG A 66 -15.09 4.15 4.51
CA ARG A 66 -16.43 4.49 5.05
C ARG A 66 -16.39 4.78 6.55
N PHE A 67 -15.54 4.10 7.31
CA PHE A 67 -15.40 4.30 8.75
C PHE A 67 -14.42 5.42 9.11
N THR A 68 -13.45 5.70 8.24
CA THR A 68 -12.43 6.75 8.45
C THR A 68 -12.80 8.10 7.83
N GLY A 69 -13.83 8.14 7.00
CA GLY A 69 -14.26 9.36 6.28
C GLY A 69 -13.37 9.74 5.10
N GLU A 70 -12.48 8.85 4.66
CA GLU A 70 -11.55 9.14 3.58
C GLU A 70 -12.20 9.06 2.18
N ASP A 71 -11.90 10.04 1.32
CA ASP A 71 -12.30 10.01 -0.09
C ASP A 71 -11.23 9.35 -0.96
N LEU A 72 -11.27 8.02 -1.01
CA LEU A 72 -10.39 7.22 -1.87
C LEU A 72 -10.75 7.31 -3.36
N MET A 73 -11.99 7.69 -3.69
CA MET A 73 -12.46 7.76 -5.07
C MET A 73 -12.20 9.14 -5.71
N GLY A 74 -11.67 10.10 -4.95
CA GLY A 74 -11.40 11.45 -5.44
C GLY A 74 -12.66 12.22 -5.85
N LYS A 75 -13.82 11.89 -5.27
CA LYS A 75 -15.09 12.56 -5.55
C LYS A 75 -15.10 14.03 -5.10
N ALA A 76 -14.39 14.35 -4.03
CA ALA A 76 -14.24 15.70 -3.49
C ALA A 76 -13.21 16.54 -4.26
N ARG A 77 -12.32 15.90 -5.03
CA ARG A 77 -11.25 16.53 -5.82
C ARG A 77 -11.22 16.03 -7.27
N PRO A 78 -12.32 16.18 -8.03
CA PRO A 78 -12.44 15.62 -9.37
C PRO A 78 -11.41 16.25 -10.32
N GLY A 79 -10.70 15.41 -11.08
CA GLY A 79 -9.71 15.85 -12.05
C GLY A 79 -8.35 16.23 -11.46
N ASN A 80 -8.09 15.94 -10.19
CA ASN A 80 -6.79 16.18 -9.58
C ASN A 80 -5.69 15.32 -10.25
N THR A 81 -4.63 15.98 -10.69
CA THR A 81 -3.52 15.36 -11.45
C THR A 81 -2.77 14.31 -10.63
N PHE A 82 -2.69 14.48 -9.30
CA PHE A 82 -1.94 13.59 -8.42
C PHE A 82 -2.69 12.32 -8.08
N ASP A 83 -4.03 12.33 -8.04
CA ASP A 83 -4.82 11.08 -7.98
C ASP A 83 -4.57 10.25 -9.24
N ALA A 84 -4.57 10.87 -10.42
CA ALA A 84 -4.27 10.19 -11.68
C ALA A 84 -2.82 9.65 -11.73
N LEU A 85 -1.85 10.43 -11.25
CA LEU A 85 -0.45 10.01 -11.16
C LEU A 85 -0.25 8.83 -10.19
N PHE A 86 -0.92 8.87 -9.04
CA PHE A 86 -0.88 7.77 -8.08
C PHE A 86 -1.47 6.49 -8.70
N LEU A 87 -2.62 6.56 -9.36
CA LEU A 87 -3.21 5.39 -10.04
C LEU A 87 -2.29 4.82 -11.14
N ARG A 88 -1.60 5.68 -11.90
CA ARG A 88 -0.57 5.21 -12.86
C ARG A 88 0.58 4.48 -12.17
N SER A 89 0.95 4.89 -10.96
CA SER A 89 1.97 4.22 -10.14
C SER A 89 1.49 2.85 -9.65
N VAL A 90 0.20 2.70 -9.34
CA VAL A 90 -0.42 1.39 -9.04
C VAL A 90 -0.35 0.48 -10.26
N VAL A 91 -0.73 0.98 -11.45
CA VAL A 91 -0.65 0.22 -12.71
C VAL A 91 0.80 -0.20 -12.99
N MET A 92 1.76 0.71 -12.82
CA MET A 92 3.18 0.40 -12.97
C MET A 92 3.63 -0.74 -12.04
N ALA A 93 3.19 -0.72 -10.77
CA ALA A 93 3.46 -1.81 -9.84
C ALA A 93 2.84 -3.14 -10.30
N TRP A 94 1.64 -3.11 -10.89
CA TRP A 94 0.99 -4.31 -11.43
C TRP A 94 1.68 -4.87 -12.67
N LEU A 95 2.39 -4.08 -13.47
CA LEU A 95 3.17 -4.61 -14.60
C LEU A 95 4.21 -5.65 -14.16
N VAL A 96 4.67 -5.58 -12.90
CA VAL A 96 5.59 -6.56 -12.32
C VAL A 96 4.96 -7.96 -12.19
N PHE A 97 3.63 -8.11 -12.27
CA PHE A 97 3.00 -9.43 -12.36
C PHE A 97 3.43 -10.21 -13.61
N ALA A 98 3.88 -9.53 -14.68
CA ALA A 98 4.48 -10.19 -15.84
C ALA A 98 5.76 -10.97 -15.50
N ILE A 99 6.43 -10.63 -14.39
CA ILE A 99 7.56 -11.37 -13.82
C ILE A 99 7.08 -12.32 -12.71
N ALA A 100 6.21 -11.85 -11.82
CA ALA A 100 5.76 -12.61 -10.66
C ALA A 100 5.03 -13.90 -11.05
N ILE A 101 4.16 -13.86 -12.07
CA ILE A 101 3.33 -15.01 -12.47
C ILE A 101 4.20 -16.14 -13.06
N PRO A 102 5.07 -15.91 -14.06
CA PRO A 102 5.96 -16.96 -14.56
C PRO A 102 6.87 -17.55 -13.46
N PHE A 103 7.40 -16.71 -12.57
CA PHE A 103 8.28 -17.18 -11.50
C PHE A 103 7.51 -18.03 -10.47
N PHE A 104 6.28 -17.66 -10.13
CA PHE A 104 5.38 -18.48 -9.31
C PHE A 104 5.08 -19.85 -9.93
N ARG A 105 4.99 -19.96 -11.26
CA ARG A 105 4.75 -21.24 -11.93
C ARG A 105 5.91 -22.21 -11.78
N LEU A 106 7.14 -21.70 -11.67
CA LEU A 106 8.35 -22.50 -11.47
C LEU A 106 8.62 -22.77 -9.99
N GLU A 107 8.42 -21.77 -9.15
CA GLU A 107 8.65 -21.81 -7.71
C GLU A 107 7.42 -21.22 -6.99
N PRO A 108 6.41 -22.04 -6.65
CA PRO A 108 5.17 -21.56 -6.05
C PRO A 108 5.38 -20.79 -4.74
N THR A 109 6.45 -21.10 -4.01
CA THR A 109 6.74 -20.38 -2.77
C THR A 109 7.22 -18.95 -3.02
N SER A 110 7.59 -18.56 -4.25
CA SER A 110 8.04 -17.21 -4.64
C SER A 110 6.97 -16.12 -4.59
N LEU A 111 5.70 -16.49 -4.52
CA LEU A 111 4.59 -15.56 -4.60
C LEU A 111 4.58 -14.49 -3.48
N PRO A 112 4.80 -14.82 -2.19
CA PRO A 112 4.88 -13.82 -1.13
C PRO A 112 5.99 -12.80 -1.35
N LEU A 113 7.14 -13.22 -1.91
CA LEU A 113 8.24 -12.30 -2.22
C LEU A 113 7.86 -11.36 -3.37
N THR A 114 7.45 -11.91 -4.51
CA THR A 114 7.19 -11.12 -5.72
C THR A 114 5.99 -10.20 -5.55
N ALA A 115 4.85 -10.74 -5.07
CA ALA A 115 3.66 -9.95 -4.77
C ALA A 115 3.87 -8.98 -3.59
N GLY A 116 4.67 -9.40 -2.62
CA GLY A 116 5.09 -8.57 -1.50
C GLY A 116 5.84 -7.32 -1.96
N ILE A 117 6.86 -7.48 -2.81
CA ILE A 117 7.68 -6.37 -3.31
C ILE A 117 6.88 -5.49 -4.26
N LEU A 118 6.19 -6.06 -5.25
CA LEU A 118 5.49 -5.24 -6.26
C LEU A 118 4.44 -4.32 -5.62
N ALA A 119 3.68 -4.81 -4.63
CA ALA A 119 2.68 -4.00 -3.95
C ALA A 119 3.29 -2.88 -3.09
N GLY A 120 4.60 -2.93 -2.82
CA GLY A 120 5.34 -1.86 -2.17
C GLY A 120 5.81 -0.75 -3.12
N LEU A 121 5.92 -0.99 -4.42
CA LEU A 121 6.60 -0.06 -5.35
C LEU A 121 5.87 1.28 -5.51
N MET A 122 4.54 1.26 -5.48
CA MET A 122 3.71 2.47 -5.57
C MET A 122 3.95 3.47 -4.42
N TRP A 123 4.58 3.03 -3.32
CA TRP A 123 4.84 3.87 -2.16
C TRP A 123 5.96 4.90 -2.38
N LEU A 124 6.90 4.64 -3.29
CA LEU A 124 7.94 5.61 -3.64
C LEU A 124 7.37 6.90 -4.24
N PRO A 125 6.63 6.86 -5.38
CA PRO A 125 6.02 8.06 -5.93
C PRO A 125 5.00 8.66 -4.95
N PHE A 126 4.23 7.84 -4.23
CA PHE A 126 3.32 8.33 -3.19
C PHE A 126 4.03 9.19 -2.13
N GLY A 127 5.14 8.70 -1.55
CA GLY A 127 5.92 9.43 -0.56
C GLY A 127 6.46 10.76 -1.08
N TRP A 128 6.86 10.79 -2.35
CA TRP A 128 7.27 12.01 -3.02
C TRP A 128 6.10 12.99 -3.19
N ILE A 129 4.92 12.55 -3.62
CA ILE A 129 3.74 13.41 -3.80
C ILE A 129 3.36 14.10 -2.48
N ILE A 130 3.29 13.32 -1.39
CA ILE A 130 2.91 13.83 -0.06
C ILE A 130 4.07 14.48 0.70
N GLN A 131 5.27 14.52 0.12
CA GLN A 131 6.50 15.06 0.73
C GLN A 131 6.79 14.47 2.12
N HIS A 132 6.71 13.15 2.25
CA HIS A 132 6.90 12.46 3.53
C HIS A 132 7.72 11.18 3.38
N TRP A 133 8.70 10.99 4.27
CA TRP A 133 9.67 9.88 4.25
C TRP A 133 9.03 8.49 4.29
N VAL A 134 7.81 8.39 4.83
CA VAL A 134 7.11 7.11 5.05
C VAL A 134 6.96 6.29 3.76
N GLY A 135 6.84 6.94 2.60
CA GLY A 135 6.73 6.23 1.32
C GLY A 135 8.02 5.50 0.95
N THR A 136 9.16 6.19 1.06
CA THR A 136 10.49 5.59 0.85
C THR A 136 10.76 4.49 1.87
N PHE A 137 10.45 4.74 3.15
CA PHE A 137 10.55 3.71 4.18
C PHE A 137 9.72 2.47 3.84
N HIS A 138 8.44 2.64 3.48
CA HIS A 138 7.56 1.52 3.21
C HIS A 138 8.08 0.69 2.03
N ALA A 139 8.44 1.33 0.92
CA ALA A 139 8.91 0.63 -0.27
C ALA A 139 10.25 -0.09 -0.06
N VAL A 140 11.26 0.63 0.45
CA VAL A 140 12.63 0.10 0.58
C VAL A 140 12.71 -0.95 1.67
N THR A 141 12.18 -0.65 2.86
CA THR A 141 12.22 -1.60 3.99
C THR A 141 11.47 -2.88 3.65
N ARG A 142 10.31 -2.76 2.98
CA ARG A 142 9.54 -3.93 2.53
C ARG A 142 10.32 -4.77 1.54
N THR A 143 11.02 -4.14 0.60
CA THR A 143 11.84 -4.85 -0.37
C THR A 143 12.98 -5.60 0.30
N VAL A 144 13.77 -4.89 1.12
CA VAL A 144 14.94 -5.46 1.80
C VAL A 144 14.55 -6.55 2.79
N LEU A 145 13.55 -6.32 3.64
CA LEU A 145 13.15 -7.28 4.67
C LEU A 145 12.39 -8.47 4.10
N SER A 146 11.59 -8.30 3.04
CA SER A 146 10.94 -9.45 2.37
C SER A 146 11.99 -10.35 1.70
N LEU A 147 13.00 -9.75 1.08
CA LEU A 147 14.12 -10.49 0.50
C LEU A 147 14.96 -11.18 1.58
N ALA A 148 15.25 -10.51 2.69
CA ALA A 148 15.94 -11.12 3.82
C ALA A 148 15.13 -12.30 4.37
N ALA A 149 13.82 -12.13 4.57
CA ALA A 149 12.94 -13.18 5.08
C ALA A 149 12.82 -14.37 4.13
N TRP A 150 12.86 -14.13 2.82
CA TRP A 150 12.90 -15.18 1.79
C TRP A 150 14.07 -16.15 1.96
N TYR A 151 15.26 -15.62 2.25
CA TYR A 151 16.47 -16.40 2.44
C TYR A 151 16.58 -16.98 3.85
N ALA A 152 16.16 -16.23 4.88
CA ALA A 152 16.26 -16.66 6.27
C ALA A 152 15.26 -17.76 6.65
N TRP A 153 14.06 -17.79 6.03
CA TRP A 153 13.01 -18.76 6.34
C TRP A 153 12.44 -19.43 5.07
N PRO A 154 13.23 -20.28 4.37
CA PRO A 154 12.82 -20.89 3.12
C PRO A 154 11.55 -21.74 3.24
N ASP A 155 11.35 -22.45 4.36
CA ASP A 155 10.18 -23.33 4.56
C ASP A 155 8.93 -22.58 5.07
N ARG A 156 9.06 -21.28 5.41
CA ARG A 156 8.00 -20.47 6.03
C ARG A 156 7.77 -19.15 5.30
N ARG A 157 8.06 -19.09 4.00
CA ARG A 157 7.93 -17.89 3.14
C ARG A 157 6.53 -17.26 3.18
N PHE A 158 5.49 -18.09 3.19
CA PHE A 158 4.09 -17.66 3.31
C PHE A 158 3.69 -17.14 4.70
N VAL A 159 4.58 -17.18 5.69
CA VAL A 159 4.34 -16.66 7.04
C VAL A 159 5.30 -15.51 7.34
N ALA A 160 6.60 -15.73 7.14
CA ALA A 160 7.65 -14.77 7.47
C ALA A 160 7.52 -13.47 6.66
N ILE A 161 7.27 -13.55 5.36
CA ILE A 161 7.16 -12.37 4.50
C ILE A 161 5.87 -11.58 4.81
N PRO A 162 4.68 -12.20 4.93
CA PRO A 162 3.49 -11.48 5.39
C PRO A 162 3.66 -10.83 6.78
N ALA A 163 4.31 -11.50 7.72
CA ALA A 163 4.58 -10.92 9.05
C ALA A 163 5.44 -9.65 8.97
N VAL A 164 6.50 -9.68 8.16
CA VAL A 164 7.32 -8.48 7.85
C VAL A 164 6.47 -7.36 7.27
N ILE A 165 5.62 -7.68 6.29
CA ILE A 165 4.76 -6.69 5.62
C ILE A 165 3.77 -6.06 6.60
N VAL A 166 3.16 -6.85 7.50
CA VAL A 166 2.26 -6.35 8.54
C VAL A 166 3.00 -5.41 9.50
N ALA A 167 4.20 -5.77 9.96
CA ALA A 167 5.00 -4.92 10.83
C ALA A 167 5.32 -3.56 10.18
N ILE A 168 5.64 -3.56 8.89
CA ILE A 168 5.87 -2.33 8.11
C ILE A 168 4.59 -1.51 7.99
N TYR A 169 3.44 -2.14 7.71
CA TYR A 169 2.16 -1.43 7.69
C TYR A 169 1.84 -0.76 9.01
N VAL A 170 2.10 -1.42 10.15
CA VAL A 170 1.89 -0.80 11.48
C VAL A 170 2.70 0.49 11.61
N ILE A 171 4.00 0.46 11.27
CA ILE A 171 4.86 1.65 11.31
C ILE A 171 4.33 2.73 10.36
N THR A 172 3.95 2.36 9.14
CA THR A 172 3.38 3.26 8.15
C THR A 172 2.09 3.93 8.60
N ILE A 173 1.16 3.17 9.19
CA ILE A 173 -0.11 3.67 9.73
C ILE A 173 0.17 4.68 10.84
N LEU A 174 1.07 4.37 11.77
CA LEU A 174 1.44 5.28 12.86
C LEU A 174 2.07 6.57 12.33
N ALA A 175 2.96 6.48 11.35
CA ALA A 175 3.60 7.63 10.73
C ALA A 175 2.60 8.52 9.98
N LEU A 176 1.69 7.94 9.20
CA LEU A 176 0.66 8.69 8.47
C LEU A 176 -0.36 9.33 9.43
N ARG A 177 -0.72 8.64 10.51
CA ARG A 177 -1.59 9.22 11.56
C ARG A 177 -0.93 10.43 12.21
N ARG A 178 0.35 10.35 12.57
CA ARG A 178 1.11 11.48 13.14
C ARG A 178 1.19 12.64 12.17
N ARG A 179 1.47 12.37 10.89
CA ARG A 179 1.47 13.39 9.82
C ARG A 179 0.11 14.09 9.72
N TYR A 180 -0.98 13.34 9.71
CA TYR A 180 -2.32 13.91 9.59
C TYR A 180 -2.72 14.77 10.80
N VAL A 181 -2.41 14.33 12.01
CA VAL A 181 -2.64 15.13 13.23
C VAL A 181 -1.85 16.44 13.19
N ALA A 182 -0.59 16.41 12.73
CA ALA A 182 0.22 17.61 12.60
C ALA A 182 -0.35 18.60 11.56
N LEU A 183 -0.93 18.11 10.46
CA LEU A 183 -1.58 18.94 9.45
C LEU A 183 -2.80 19.68 10.02
N ILE A 184 -3.71 18.97 10.70
CA ILE A 184 -4.89 19.59 11.32
C ILE A 184 -4.48 20.61 12.39
N GLY A 185 -3.47 20.30 13.20
CA GLY A 185 -2.98 21.22 14.23
C GLY A 185 -2.38 22.51 13.66
N ALA A 186 -1.76 22.44 12.48
CA ALA A 186 -1.23 23.62 11.79
C ALA A 186 -2.36 24.50 11.23
N ASP A 187 -3.40 23.92 10.64
CA ASP A 187 -4.54 24.67 10.10
C ASP A 187 -5.28 25.46 11.20
N GLN A 188 -5.38 24.90 12.41
CA GLN A 188 -6.00 25.57 13.57
C GLN A 188 -5.18 26.75 14.12
N GLN A 189 -3.89 26.87 13.79
CA GLN A 189 -3.06 28.00 14.22
C GLN A 189 -3.10 29.19 13.25
N VAL A 190 -3.62 28.98 12.04
CA VAL A 190 -3.68 29.98 10.96
C VAL A 190 -5.09 30.58 10.80
N ALA A 191 -6.11 29.93 11.36
CA ALA A 191 -7.51 30.38 11.39
C ALA A 191 -7.80 31.29 12.60
#